data_AF-A0A9E3MIA3-F1
#
_entry.id   AF-A0A9E3MIA3-F1
#
_cell.length_a   1.000
_cell.length_b   1.000
_cell.length_c   1.000
_cell.angle_alpha   90.00
_cell.angle_beta   90.00
_cell.angle_gamma   90.00
#
_symmetry.space_group_name_H-M   'P 1'
#
loop_
_entity.id
_entity.type
_entity.pdbx_description
1 polymer ?
#
loop_
_entity_poly.entity_id
_entity_poly.type
_entity_poly.pdbx_seq_one_letter_code
_entity_poly.pdbx_strand_id
1 'polypeptide(L)' 'MGVFIGIVVIVFIIALFAKSGKCDVCSLPFKNKYYNWTIEGKKQKLCPKCSQQMERRVSKAAFKSKFG' A
#
# COMPACT_ATOMS: atom_id res chain seq x y z
N MET A 1 25.57 14.67 25.12
CA MET A 1 25.62 13.40 24.35
C MET A 1 24.24 12.76 24.11
N GLY A 2 23.30 12.80 25.07
CA GLY A 2 21.97 12.19 24.90
C GLY A 2 21.09 12.78 23.78
N VAL A 3 21.24 14.07 23.46
CA VAL A 3 20.45 14.74 22.40
C VAL A 3 20.75 14.17 21.00
N PHE A 4 22.02 13.85 20.72
CA PHE A 4 22.42 13.28 19.43
C PHE A 4 21.82 11.89 19.21
N ILE A 5 21.75 11.07 20.26
CA ILE A 5 21.15 9.73 20.19
C ILE A 5 19.65 9.85 19.91
N GLY A 6 18.97 10.79 20.57
CA GLY A 6 17.55 11.07 20.32
C GLY A 6 17.27 11.47 18.88
N ILE A 7 18.09 12.36 18.30
CA ILE A 7 17.95 12.81 16.91
C ILE A 7 18.17 11.64 15.94
N VAL A 8 19.20 10.81 16.15
CA VAL A 8 19.48 9.66 15.29
C VAL A 8 18.33 8.66 15.28
N VAL A 9 17.74 8.37 16.44
CA VAL A 9 16.58 7.46 16.55
C VAL A 9 15.37 8.04 15.83
N ILE A 10 15.09 9.33 15.98
CA ILE A 10 13.97 10.00 15.29
C ILE A 10 14.14 9.96 13.77
N VAL A 11 15.34 10.26 13.26
CA VAL A 11 15.65 10.20 11.82
C VAL A 11 15.49 8.78 11.29
N PHE A 12 15.93 7.77 12.05
CA PHE A 12 15.78 6.36 11.65
C PHE A 12 14.31 5.93 11.56
N ILE A 13 13.49 6.33 12.54
CA ILE A 13 12.05 6.05 12.52
C ILE A 13 11.40 6.75 11.32
N ILE A 14 11.70 8.03 11.08
CA ILE A 14 11.18 8.75 9.91
C ILE A 14 11.61 8.07 8.61
N ALA A 15 12.86 7.60 8.49
CA ALA A 15 13.35 6.90 7.31
C ALA A 15 12.66 5.54 7.07
N LEU A 16 12.33 4.82 8.15
CA LEU A 16 11.57 3.56 8.07
C LEU A 16 10.14 3.81 7.59
N PHE A 17 9.49 4.88 8.06
CA PHE A 17 8.13 5.24 7.66
C PHE A 17 8.05 5.95 6.31
N ALA A 18 9.13 6.60 5.85
CA ALA A 18 9.23 7.23 4.54
C ALA A 18 9.16 6.21 3.37
N LYS A 19 9.30 4.91 3.66
CA LYS A 19 9.22 3.83 2.67
C LYS A 19 7.79 3.44 2.25
N SER A 20 6.77 4.21 2.64
CA SER A 20 5.36 3.99 2.25
C SER A 20 4.95 4.69 0.94
N GLY A 21 5.93 5.03 0.10
CA GLY A 21 5.70 5.68 -1.19
C GLY A 21 5.54 4.70 -2.35
N LYS A 22 5.37 3.39 -2.15
CA LYS A 22 5.33 2.39 -3.24
C LYS A 22 4.13 1.45 -3.12
N CYS A 23 3.59 1.04 -4.26
CA CYS A 23 2.50 0.07 -4.35
C CYS A 23 2.98 -1.32 -3.92
N ASP A 24 2.26 -1.99 -3.02
CA ASP A 24 2.58 -3.35 -2.58
C ASP A 24 2.53 -4.37 -3.74
N VAL A 25 1.69 -4.13 -4.75
CA VAL A 25 1.49 -5.08 -5.87
C VAL A 25 2.50 -4.90 -7.00
N CYS A 26 2.83 -3.66 -7.36
CA CYS A 26 3.70 -3.38 -8.52
C CYS A 26 5.02 -2.69 -8.15
N SER A 27 5.26 -2.44 -6.86
CA SER A 27 6.45 -1.74 -6.34
C SER A 27 6.71 -0.35 -6.95
N LEU A 28 5.77 0.18 -7.73
CA LEU A 28 5.86 1.49 -8.35
C LEU A 28 5.62 2.58 -7.31
N PRO A 29 6.36 3.70 -7.39
CA PRO A 29 6.15 4.82 -6.49
C PRO A 29 4.77 5.46 -6.70
N PHE A 30 4.08 5.79 -5.60
CA PHE A 30 2.84 6.55 -5.62
C PHE A 30 3.15 7.99 -6.01
N LYS A 31 2.58 8.43 -7.13
CA LYS A 31 2.80 9.79 -7.63
C LYS A 31 1.94 10.85 -6.94
N ASN A 32 0.76 10.50 -6.42
CA ASN A 32 -0.15 11.45 -5.75
C ASN A 32 -1.33 10.81 -5.02
N LYS A 33 -1.89 9.72 -5.57
CA LYS A 33 -3.03 9.01 -4.97
C LYS A 33 -2.66 7.58 -4.65
N TYR A 34 -3.03 7.13 -3.46
CA TYR A 34 -2.96 5.75 -3.01
C TYR A 34 -4.32 5.32 -2.47
N TYR A 35 -4.64 4.05 -2.62
CA TYR A 35 -5.87 3.44 -2.15
C TYR A 35 -5.50 2.36 -1.13
N ASN A 36 -6.19 2.37 0.02
CA ASN A 36 -6.03 1.30 1.00
C ASN A 36 -7.01 0.19 0.64
N TRP A 37 -6.50 -1.03 0.55
CA TRP A 37 -7.29 -2.21 0.23
C TRP A 37 -6.96 -3.30 1.25
N THR A 38 -7.98 -4.03 1.70
CA THR A 38 -7.78 -5.15 2.61
C THR A 38 -7.88 -6.43 1.81
N ILE A 39 -6.76 -7.12 1.62
CA ILE A 39 -6.70 -8.42 0.95
C ILE A 39 -6.38 -9.44 2.02
N GLU A 40 -7.25 -10.43 2.22
CA GLU A 40 -7.01 -11.53 3.18
C GLU A 40 -6.65 -11.05 4.59
N GLY A 41 -7.34 -10.00 5.07
CA GLY A 41 -7.12 -9.41 6.39
C GLY A 41 -5.88 -8.50 6.52
N LYS A 42 -5.06 -8.38 5.46
CA LYS A 42 -3.90 -7.47 5.44
C LYS A 42 -4.23 -6.19 4.69
N LYS A 43 -4.01 -5.05 5.34
CA LYS A 43 -4.13 -3.72 4.71
C LYS A 43 -2.92 -3.49 3.80
N GLN A 44 -3.16 -3.35 2.51
CA GLN A 44 -2.16 -3.06 1.49
C GLN A 44 -2.45 -1.69 0.85
N LYS A 45 -1.38 -0.97 0.51
CA LYS A 45 -1.47 0.29 -0.21
C LYS A 45 -1.28 0.01 -1.69
N LEU A 46 -2.28 0.36 -2.48
CA LEU A 46 -2.26 0.17 -3.92
C LEU A 46 -2.30 1.49 -4.68
N CYS A 47 -1.69 1.47 -5.86
CA CYS A 47 -1.73 2.60 -6.77
C CYS A 47 -3.07 2.56 -7.52
N PRO A 48 -3.55 3.68 -8.07
CA PRO A 48 -4.82 3.74 -8.81
C PRO A 48 -4.94 2.64 -9.88
N LYS A 49 -3.84 2.31 -10.56
CA LYS A 49 -3.81 1.25 -11.57
C LYS A 49 -4.06 -0.14 -10.97
N CYS A 50 -3.36 -0.48 -9.88
CA CYS A 50 -3.53 -1.79 -9.23
C CYS A 50 -4.86 -1.89 -8.48
N SER A 51 -5.37 -0.78 -7.92
CA SER A 51 -6.72 -0.72 -7.35
C SER A 51 -7.77 -1.08 -8.37
N GLN A 52 -7.74 -0.45 -9.56
CA GLN A 52 -8.69 -0.73 -10.63
C GLN A 52 -8.60 -2.17 -11.15
N GLN A 53 -7.39 -2.73 -11.24
CA GLN A 53 -7.22 -4.14 -11.58
C GLN A 53 -7.86 -5.07 -10.55
N MET A 54 -7.76 -4.71 -9.27
CA MET A 54 -8.29 -5.55 -8.20
C MET A 54 -9.81 -5.46 -8.10
N GLU A 55 -10.38 -4.27 -8.29
CA GLU A 55 -11.84 -4.09 -8.45
C GLU A 55 -12.37 -4.99 -9.57
N ARG A 56 -11.72 -4.98 -10.75
CA ARG A 56 -12.11 -5.86 -11.87
C ARG A 56 -12.05 -7.35 -11.50
N ARG A 57 -11.04 -7.77 -10.72
CA ARG A 57 -10.92 -9.17 -10.26
C ARG A 57 -12.07 -9.53 -9.32
N VAL A 58 -12.39 -8.67 -8.37
CA VAL A 58 -13.51 -8.89 -7.44
C VAL A 58 -14.85 -8.89 -8.18
N SER A 59 -15.08 -7.94 -9.08
CA SER A 59 -16.29 -7.93 -9.91
C SER A 59 -16.41 -9.18 -10.78
N LYS A 60 -15.30 -9.63 -11.40
CA LYS A 60 -15.29 -10.87 -12.21
C LYS A 60 -15.54 -12.11 -11.35
N ALA A 61 -14.96 -12.17 -10.16
CA ALA A 61 -15.18 -13.27 -9.21
C ALA A 61 -16.64 -13.33 -8.76
N ALA A 62 -17.22 -12.18 -8.37
CA ALA A 62 -18.61 -12.06 -7.96
C ALA A 62 -19.59 -12.37 -9.10
N PHE A 63 -19.27 -11.94 -10.32
CA PHE A 63 -20.07 -12.28 -11.50
C PHE A 63 -20.03 -13.78 -11.76
N LYS A 64 -18.83 -14.38 -11.76
CA LYS A 64 -18.67 -15.82 -11.96
C LYS A 64 -19.40 -16.63 -10.89
N SER A 65 -19.36 -16.22 -9.62
CA SER A 65 -20.05 -16.95 -8.55
C SER A 65 -21.58 -16.83 -8.60
N LYS A 66 -22.12 -15.87 -9.35
CA LYS A 66 -23.56 -15.62 -9.45
C LYS A 66 -24.17 -16.14 -10.75
N PHE A 67 -23.39 -16.23 -11.83
CA PHE A 67 -23.88 -16.54 -13.18
C PHE A 67 -23.13 -17.67 -13.88
N GLY A 68 -22.11 -18.26 -13.25
CA GLY A 68 -21.38 -19.43 -13.75
C GLY A 68 -21.47 -20.58 -12.76
#